data_AF-A0A2B4S452-F1
#
_entry.id   AF-A0A2B4S452-F1
#
_cell.length_a   1.000
_cell.length_b   1.000
_cell.length_c   1.000
_cell.angle_alpha   90.00
_cell.angle_beta   90.00
_cell.angle_gamma   90.00
#
_symmetry.space_group_name_H-M   'P 1'
#
loop_
_entity.id
_entity.type
_entity.pdbx_description
1 polymer ?
#
loop_
_entity_poly.entity_id
_entity_poly.type
_entity_poly.pdbx_seq_one_letter_code
_entity_poly.pdbx_strand_id
1 'polypeptide(L)'
;MDRFSISWEAYHELTQQDGSLPRTYPVEGCQAILDSECNIRKTPGNQPGAELQLEDLLAQKIEDHLKEFNHQDSPTVKVKILGDGARMSHSSSLFTCSFSILDEGQHFLSSAGNHTIAVLKTSEDYNNLSTGLANITQTVDKIIDDGFILVKGRKVKLQLYLGGDYKVSTVYLTINKCNMDVPYAYYRAENMKRKLGPNWNKQAGCHHQSLFKIPLENIVIDELHLMLRVMDRLETGLILEVVDWDELEGHSTTFRWTILKPKTKNLLREVRFVESYQFKAGSKESGLSWSKVSGAVNQYDGFKVIPRDQRGARDRFNKLLGDYKTKMRKEEAESETNPEPLPEAEIILQEIEEKMKSAKIDLLSISAKESEQQKSECKKAMSVRDVVMKTWGKSKGNTDCDEEECASEKPKRRKRRSGCNALQCLEAKCQADAEV
;
A
#
# COMPACT_ATOMS: atom_id res chain seq x y z
N MET A 1 20.31 -34.25 -17.41
CA MET A 1 18.85 -34.45 -17.32
C MET A 1 18.16 -33.16 -16.95
N ASP A 2 18.43 -32.61 -15.76
CA ASP A 2 17.78 -31.38 -15.29
C ASP A 2 18.01 -30.15 -16.16
N ARG A 3 19.19 -30.01 -16.76
CA ARG A 3 19.52 -28.87 -17.65
C ARG A 3 18.61 -28.77 -18.89
N PHE A 4 18.04 -29.89 -19.33
CA PHE A 4 17.15 -29.95 -20.50
C PHE A 4 15.72 -30.38 -20.13
N SER A 5 15.45 -30.60 -18.84
CA SER A 5 14.15 -31.06 -18.33
C SER A 5 13.57 -32.27 -19.09
N ILE A 6 14.45 -33.18 -19.50
CA ILE A 6 14.07 -34.41 -20.21
C ILE A 6 13.57 -35.41 -19.17
N SER A 7 12.39 -35.98 -19.39
CA SER A 7 11.83 -37.00 -18.50
C SER A 7 12.60 -38.32 -18.62
N TRP A 8 12.51 -39.17 -17.59
CA TRP A 8 13.15 -40.48 -17.62
C TRP A 8 12.65 -41.35 -18.77
N GLU A 9 11.37 -41.24 -19.11
CA GLU A 9 10.75 -41.91 -20.25
C GLU A 9 11.37 -41.43 -21.56
N ALA A 10 11.48 -40.11 -21.75
CA ALA A 10 12.07 -39.54 -22.95
C ALA A 10 13.56 -39.91 -23.10
N TYR A 11 14.32 -39.93 -22.01
CA TYR A 11 15.70 -40.39 -22.05
C TYR A 11 15.81 -41.89 -22.33
N HIS A 12 14.92 -42.71 -21.77
CA HIS A 12 14.89 -44.13 -22.03
C HIS A 12 14.70 -44.40 -23.53
N GLU A 13 13.75 -43.73 -24.18
CA GLU A 13 13.53 -43.81 -25.63
C GLU A 13 14.77 -43.38 -26.43
N LEU A 14 15.47 -42.32 -26.02
CA LEU A 14 16.71 -41.89 -26.66
C LEU A 14 17.82 -42.95 -26.57
N THR A 15 17.97 -43.61 -25.42
CA THR A 15 18.97 -44.68 -25.23
C THR A 15 18.66 -45.95 -26.04
N GLN A 16 17.41 -46.14 -26.48
CA GLN A 16 17.06 -47.23 -27.39
C GLN A 16 17.44 -46.92 -28.85
N GLN A 17 17.43 -45.65 -29.24
CA GLN A 17 17.77 -45.22 -30.60
C GLN A 17 19.28 -44.98 -30.80
N ASP A 18 19.99 -44.53 -29.77
CA ASP A 18 21.42 -44.24 -29.81
C ASP A 18 22.19 -45.12 -28.83
N GLY A 19 22.93 -46.09 -29.37
CA GLY A 19 23.75 -47.02 -28.59
C GLY A 19 25.00 -46.40 -27.94
N SER A 20 25.32 -45.14 -28.24
CA SER A 20 26.40 -44.40 -27.58
C SER A 20 26.00 -43.84 -26.21
N LEU A 21 24.69 -43.74 -25.94
CA LEU A 21 24.18 -43.20 -24.68
C LEU A 21 24.14 -44.28 -23.58
N PRO A 22 24.51 -43.93 -22.33
CA PRO A 22 24.37 -44.85 -21.22
C PRO A 22 22.90 -45.14 -20.96
N ARG A 23 22.58 -46.43 -20.72
CA ARG A 23 21.22 -46.89 -20.38
C ARG A 23 20.64 -46.12 -19.19
N THR A 24 19.33 -46.20 -18.95
CA THR A 24 18.67 -45.44 -17.87
C THR A 24 19.17 -45.84 -16.47
N TYR A 25 19.28 -47.14 -16.18
CA TYR A 25 19.56 -47.64 -14.82
C TYR A 25 20.90 -47.18 -14.19
N PRO A 26 22.05 -47.07 -14.89
CA PRO A 26 23.29 -46.54 -14.32
C PRO A 26 23.18 -45.03 -14.06
N VAL A 27 22.45 -44.31 -14.91
CA VAL A 27 22.26 -42.87 -14.77
C VAL A 27 21.37 -42.57 -13.56
N GLU A 28 20.32 -43.35 -13.35
CA GLU A 28 19.49 -43.30 -12.13
C GLU A 28 20.32 -43.61 -10.88
N GLY A 29 21.19 -44.63 -10.94
CA GLY A 29 22.10 -44.96 -9.84
C GLY A 29 23.08 -43.83 -9.51
N CYS A 30 23.69 -43.23 -10.53
CA CYS A 30 24.57 -42.06 -10.36
C CYS A 30 23.80 -40.85 -9.82
N GLN A 31 22.59 -40.61 -10.30
CA GLN A 31 21.74 -39.53 -9.79
C GLN A 31 21.38 -39.76 -8.32
N ALA A 32 21.00 -40.98 -7.93
CA ALA A 32 20.71 -41.30 -6.53
C ALA A 32 21.93 -41.09 -5.61
N ILE A 33 23.14 -41.38 -6.10
CA ILE A 33 24.39 -41.10 -5.37
C ILE A 33 24.57 -39.58 -5.21
N LEU A 34 24.44 -38.80 -6.29
CA LEU A 34 24.55 -37.34 -6.25
C LEU A 34 23.46 -36.71 -5.36
N ASP A 35 22.23 -37.20 -5.42
CA ASP A 35 21.11 -36.74 -4.59
C ASP A 35 21.36 -37.08 -3.11
N SER A 36 22.00 -38.21 -2.80
CA SER A 36 22.38 -38.56 -1.43
C SER A 36 23.48 -37.65 -0.85
N GLU A 37 24.31 -37.05 -1.71
CA GLU A 37 25.29 -36.03 -1.34
C GLU A 37 24.63 -34.63 -1.23
N CYS A 38 23.48 -34.43 -1.88
CA CYS A 38 22.76 -33.17 -1.93
C CYS A 38 21.78 -33.02 -0.75
N ASN A 39 22.23 -32.44 0.36
CA ASN A 39 21.44 -32.29 1.59
C ASN A 39 20.48 -31.07 1.55
N ILE A 40 19.67 -30.97 0.49
CA ILE A 40 18.62 -29.95 0.37
C ILE A 40 17.37 -30.43 1.09
N ARG A 41 16.85 -29.61 1.99
CA ARG A 41 15.63 -29.86 2.76
C ARG A 41 14.55 -28.88 2.37
N LYS A 42 13.30 -29.27 2.61
CA LYS A 42 12.18 -28.35 2.50
C LYS A 42 12.22 -27.37 3.67
N THR A 43 12.04 -26.08 3.40
CA THR A 43 11.93 -25.07 4.45
C THR A 43 10.69 -25.33 5.33
N PRO A 44 10.72 -24.99 6.63
CA PRO A 44 9.56 -25.14 7.49
C PRO A 44 8.34 -24.32 7.01
N GLY A 45 7.15 -24.78 7.38
CA GLY A 45 5.89 -24.13 7.04
C GLY A 45 5.25 -24.61 5.73
N ASN A 46 4.19 -23.91 5.32
CA ASN A 46 3.34 -24.30 4.20
C ASN A 46 3.81 -23.75 2.85
N GLN A 47 4.75 -22.82 2.86
CA GLN A 47 5.20 -22.14 1.66
C GLN A 47 6.23 -23.01 0.90
N PRO A 48 6.24 -22.97 -0.44
CA PRO A 48 7.28 -23.64 -1.21
C PRO A 48 8.64 -23.00 -0.93
N GLY A 49 9.61 -23.81 -0.53
CA GLY A 49 10.97 -23.36 -0.32
C GLY A 49 11.93 -24.52 -0.07
N ALA A 50 13.21 -24.22 -0.25
CA ALA A 50 14.30 -25.16 -0.10
C ALA A 50 15.41 -24.51 0.74
N GLU A 51 16.02 -25.28 1.62
CA GLU A 51 17.12 -24.85 2.47
C GLU A 51 18.24 -25.89 2.54
N LEU A 52 19.45 -25.41 2.76
CA LEU A 52 20.63 -26.19 3.13
C LEU A 52 20.84 -26.07 4.64
N GLN A 53 21.45 -27.09 5.24
CA GLN A 53 21.81 -27.02 6.66
C GLN A 53 22.93 -25.99 6.87
N LEU A 54 22.60 -24.90 7.56
CA LEU A 54 23.51 -23.79 7.78
C LEU A 54 24.78 -24.22 8.54
N GLU A 55 24.67 -25.07 9.57
CA GLU A 55 25.84 -25.49 10.37
C GLU A 55 26.86 -26.24 9.53
N ASP A 56 26.41 -27.22 8.74
CA ASP A 56 27.28 -28.03 7.87
C ASP A 56 27.93 -27.16 6.79
N LEU A 57 27.13 -26.33 6.11
CA LEU A 57 27.59 -25.46 5.04
C LEU A 57 28.58 -24.41 5.56
N LEU A 58 28.30 -23.83 6.72
CA LEU A 58 29.19 -22.85 7.35
C LEU A 58 30.50 -23.50 7.80
N ALA A 59 30.45 -24.68 8.43
CA ALA A 59 31.65 -25.42 8.84
C ALA A 59 32.54 -25.78 7.64
N GLN A 60 31.95 -26.23 6.54
CA GLN A 60 32.67 -26.54 5.31
C GLN A 60 33.35 -25.28 4.73
N LYS A 61 32.62 -24.17 4.63
CA LYS A 61 33.16 -22.93 4.06
C LYS A 61 34.23 -22.28 4.93
N ILE A 62 34.08 -22.33 6.25
CA ILE A 62 35.12 -21.90 7.18
C ILE A 62 36.36 -22.79 7.03
N GLU A 63 36.18 -24.10 6.88
CA GLU A 63 37.31 -25.01 6.70
C GLU A 63 38.12 -24.69 5.44
N ASP A 64 37.42 -24.46 4.32
CA ASP A 64 38.06 -24.10 3.05
C ASP A 64 38.78 -22.75 3.17
N HIS A 65 38.14 -21.77 3.82
CA HIS A 65 38.74 -20.48 4.13
C HIS A 65 40.00 -20.62 4.99
N LEU A 66 40.01 -21.47 6.02
CA LEU A 66 41.17 -21.72 6.88
C LEU A 66 42.32 -22.45 6.17
N LYS A 67 42.05 -23.18 5.08
CA LYS A 67 43.12 -23.81 4.27
C LYS A 67 43.83 -22.80 3.39
N GLU A 68 43.10 -21.83 2.86
CA GLU A 68 43.65 -20.80 1.97
C GLU A 68 44.47 -19.76 2.76
N PHE A 69 44.02 -19.40 3.95
CA PHE A 69 44.67 -18.42 4.81
C PHE A 69 45.27 -19.10 6.03
N ASN A 70 46.58 -19.36 5.97
CA ASN A 70 47.38 -20.05 6.99
C ASN A 70 47.48 -19.23 8.31
N HIS A 71 46.34 -19.01 8.98
CA HIS A 71 46.23 -18.19 10.18
C HIS A 71 46.69 -19.00 11.40
N GLN A 72 47.85 -18.63 11.93
CA GLN A 72 48.51 -19.29 13.06
C GLN A 72 47.88 -18.98 14.43
N ASP A 73 47.00 -17.97 14.51
CA ASP A 73 46.33 -17.55 15.76
C ASP A 73 44.82 -17.59 15.57
N SER A 74 44.10 -18.12 16.57
CA SER A 74 42.65 -18.35 16.60
C SER A 74 41.85 -17.23 15.90
N PRO A 75 41.48 -17.40 14.61
CA PRO A 75 40.87 -16.32 13.85
C PRO A 75 39.41 -16.19 14.29
N THR A 76 39.01 -14.98 14.68
CA THR A 76 37.59 -14.66 14.80
C THR A 76 37.07 -14.49 13.37
N VAL A 77 36.26 -15.43 12.90
CA VAL A 77 35.69 -15.38 11.56
C VAL A 77 34.42 -14.55 11.61
N LYS A 78 34.38 -13.52 10.77
CA LYS A 78 33.22 -12.65 10.62
C LYS A 78 32.33 -13.21 9.52
N VAL A 79 31.04 -13.36 9.79
CA VAL A 79 30.08 -13.94 8.84
C VAL A 79 28.90 -12.98 8.71
N LYS A 80 28.52 -12.64 7.49
CA LYS A 80 27.37 -11.79 7.19
C LYS A 80 26.24 -12.64 6.64
N ILE A 81 25.08 -12.56 7.27
CA ILE A 81 23.83 -13.16 6.79
C ILE A 81 23.09 -12.09 6.00
N LEU A 82 22.68 -12.41 4.78
CA LEU A 82 22.00 -11.52 3.87
C LEU A 82 20.64 -12.10 3.49
N GLY A 83 19.62 -11.23 3.49
CA GLY A 83 18.33 -11.51 2.89
C GLY A 83 18.08 -10.59 1.71
N ASP A 84 17.55 -11.14 0.63
CA ASP A 84 17.11 -10.37 -0.53
C ASP A 84 15.76 -10.87 -1.04
N GLY A 85 14.88 -9.92 -1.35
CA GLY A 85 13.52 -10.16 -1.83
C GLY A 85 13.36 -9.68 -3.27
N ALA A 86 13.03 -10.59 -4.17
CA ALA A 86 12.87 -10.30 -5.57
C ALA A 86 11.46 -10.66 -6.06
N ARG A 87 10.76 -9.68 -6.65
CA ARG A 87 9.46 -9.91 -7.28
C ARG A 87 9.65 -10.46 -8.69
N MET A 88 9.34 -11.73 -8.90
CA MET A 88 9.49 -12.41 -10.19
C MET A 88 8.28 -12.24 -11.12
N SER A 89 7.09 -12.11 -10.54
CA SER A 89 5.86 -11.84 -11.30
C SER A 89 4.86 -11.04 -10.48
N HIS A 90 3.70 -10.72 -11.07
CA HIS A 90 2.62 -10.05 -10.36
C HIS A 90 2.14 -10.84 -9.12
N SER A 91 2.26 -12.18 -9.13
CA SER A 91 1.75 -13.08 -8.08
C SER A 91 2.83 -13.93 -7.40
N SER A 92 4.10 -13.76 -7.73
CA SER A 92 5.20 -14.52 -7.13
C SER A 92 6.38 -13.64 -6.74
N SER A 93 6.65 -13.58 -5.44
CA SER A 93 7.92 -13.13 -4.88
C SER A 93 8.77 -14.35 -4.48
N LEU A 94 10.08 -14.19 -4.65
CA LEU A 94 11.09 -15.07 -4.11
C LEU A 94 11.87 -14.30 -3.05
N PHE A 95 12.18 -14.97 -1.95
CA PHE A 95 13.06 -14.49 -0.91
C PHE A 95 14.25 -15.43 -0.83
N THR A 96 15.45 -14.88 -0.90
CA THR A 96 16.70 -15.63 -0.84
C THR A 96 17.46 -15.23 0.42
N CYS A 97 17.83 -16.21 1.24
CA CYS A 97 18.70 -16.05 2.39
C CYS A 97 20.06 -16.67 2.06
N SER A 98 21.12 -15.89 2.21
CA SER A 98 22.50 -16.30 1.91
C SER A 98 23.43 -15.86 3.04
N PHE A 99 24.64 -16.41 3.10
CA PHE A 99 25.71 -15.86 3.93
C PHE A 99 26.98 -15.63 3.11
N SER A 100 27.83 -14.76 3.62
CA SER A 100 29.20 -14.58 3.15
C SER A 100 30.16 -14.52 4.33
N ILE A 101 31.36 -15.06 4.12
CA ILE A 101 32.47 -14.90 5.05
C ILE A 101 33.12 -13.54 4.75
N LEU A 102 33.25 -12.70 5.77
CA LEU A 102 33.81 -11.37 5.65
C LEU A 102 35.33 -11.45 5.81
N ASP A 103 36.03 -11.47 4.68
CA ASP A 103 37.48 -11.32 4.64
C ASP A 103 37.89 -9.88 4.37
N GLU A 104 39.07 -9.50 4.87
CA GLU A 104 39.72 -8.22 4.54
C GLU A 104 40.22 -8.19 3.06
N GLY A 105 39.99 -9.25 2.28
CA GLY A 105 40.36 -9.41 0.87
C GLY A 105 39.22 -9.15 -0.14
N GLN A 106 39.62 -8.95 -1.40
CA GLN A 106 38.79 -8.44 -2.52
C GLN A 106 37.54 -9.26 -2.93
N HIS A 107 37.26 -10.42 -2.33
CA HIS A 107 36.15 -11.29 -2.73
C HIS A 107 34.78 -10.96 -2.12
N PHE A 108 34.71 -10.02 -1.18
CA PHE A 108 33.48 -9.61 -0.48
C PHE A 108 32.34 -9.12 -1.40
N LEU A 109 32.67 -8.54 -2.56
CA LEU A 109 31.69 -8.02 -3.53
C LEU A 109 31.45 -8.96 -4.71
N SER A 110 32.14 -10.10 -4.76
CA SER A 110 32.00 -11.07 -5.85
C SER A 110 30.86 -12.04 -5.57
N SER A 111 30.11 -12.41 -6.61
CA SER A 111 29.04 -13.42 -6.51
C SER A 111 29.55 -14.78 -6.01
N ALA A 112 30.84 -15.07 -6.16
CA ALA A 112 31.48 -16.30 -5.70
C ALA A 112 31.58 -16.41 -4.17
N GLY A 113 31.59 -15.28 -3.45
CA GLY A 113 31.68 -15.24 -1.98
C GLY A 113 30.34 -15.41 -1.26
N ASN A 114 29.22 -15.39 -1.99
CA ASN A 114 27.89 -15.55 -1.43
C ASN A 114 27.43 -17.01 -1.52
N HIS A 115 26.98 -17.55 -0.40
CA HIS A 115 26.50 -18.92 -0.29
C HIS A 115 25.03 -18.93 0.11
N THR A 116 24.19 -19.36 -0.82
CA THR A 116 22.74 -19.45 -0.60
C THR A 116 22.43 -20.53 0.44
N ILE A 117 21.67 -20.16 1.47
CA ILE A 117 21.20 -21.06 2.53
C ILE A 117 19.77 -21.49 2.23
N ALA A 118 18.89 -20.54 1.90
CA ALA A 118 17.50 -20.84 1.64
C ALA A 118 16.90 -19.99 0.53
N VAL A 119 15.93 -20.57 -0.17
CA VAL A 119 15.10 -19.90 -1.16
C VAL A 119 13.64 -20.20 -0.81
N LEU A 120 12.85 -19.16 -0.62
CA LEU A 120 11.44 -19.21 -0.23
C LEU A 120 10.59 -18.51 -1.30
N LYS A 121 9.49 -19.12 -1.72
CA LYS A 121 8.50 -18.47 -2.58
C LYS A 121 7.44 -17.78 -1.73
N THR A 122 7.79 -16.61 -1.17
CA THR A 122 6.91 -15.86 -0.25
C THR A 122 7.03 -14.36 -0.42
N SER A 123 6.05 -13.61 0.10
CA SER A 123 6.22 -12.18 0.37
C SER A 123 7.18 -11.96 1.54
N GLU A 124 7.84 -10.80 1.57
CA GLU A 124 8.72 -10.33 2.65
C GLU A 124 7.91 -9.88 3.88
N ASP A 125 7.05 -10.75 4.38
CA ASP A 125 6.25 -10.50 5.58
C ASP A 125 6.83 -11.26 6.76
N TYR A 126 6.76 -10.66 7.96
CA TYR A 126 7.32 -11.24 9.18
C TYR A 126 6.85 -12.68 9.40
N ASN A 127 5.54 -12.96 9.33
CA ASN A 127 4.99 -14.29 9.60
C ASN A 127 5.49 -15.37 8.63
N ASN A 128 5.67 -15.00 7.35
CA ASN A 128 6.15 -15.91 6.32
C ASN A 128 7.63 -16.22 6.53
N LEU A 129 8.45 -15.19 6.79
CA LEU A 129 9.88 -15.36 7.00
C LEU A 129 10.20 -16.01 8.35
N SER A 130 9.47 -15.69 9.42
CA SER A 130 9.66 -16.29 10.74
C SER A 130 9.41 -17.79 10.71
N THR A 131 8.42 -18.23 9.92
CA THR A 131 8.11 -19.64 9.74
C THR A 131 9.09 -20.29 8.75
N GLY A 132 9.30 -19.67 7.58
CA GLY A 132 10.13 -20.22 6.51
C GLY A 132 11.62 -20.30 6.83
N LEU A 133 12.12 -19.44 7.72
CA LEU A 133 13.52 -19.43 8.17
C LEU A 133 13.72 -19.99 9.58
N ALA A 134 12.71 -20.64 10.17
CA ALA A 134 12.74 -21.07 11.57
C ALA A 134 13.96 -21.94 11.94
N ASN A 135 14.38 -22.83 11.04
CA ASN A 135 15.56 -23.67 11.25
C ASN A 135 16.84 -22.82 11.24
N ILE A 136 16.94 -21.88 10.29
CA ILE A 136 18.08 -20.98 10.14
C ILE A 136 18.19 -20.05 11.33
N THR A 137 17.09 -19.42 11.77
CA THR A 137 17.08 -18.53 12.93
C THR A 137 17.47 -19.28 14.19
N GLN A 138 16.98 -20.51 14.39
CA GLN A 138 17.36 -21.33 15.53
C GLN A 138 18.86 -21.67 15.53
N THR A 139 19.42 -22.05 14.38
CA THR A 139 20.86 -22.31 14.26
C THR A 139 21.69 -21.05 14.53
N VAL A 140 21.30 -19.91 13.95
CA VAL A 140 21.99 -18.63 14.16
C VAL A 140 21.97 -18.23 15.63
N ASP A 141 20.82 -18.33 16.29
CA ASP A 141 20.67 -18.02 17.71
C ASP A 141 21.53 -18.94 18.58
N LYS A 142 21.61 -20.24 18.27
CA LYS A 142 22.52 -21.17 18.97
C LYS A 142 23.98 -20.77 18.80
N ILE A 143 24.40 -20.42 17.58
CA ILE A 143 25.77 -19.96 17.30
C ILE A 143 26.09 -18.68 18.08
N ILE A 144 25.13 -17.78 18.24
CA ILE A 144 25.29 -16.55 19.04
C ILE A 144 25.42 -16.88 20.52
N ASP A 145 24.56 -17.77 21.03
CA ASP A 145 24.56 -18.18 22.44
C ASP A 145 25.86 -18.94 22.80
N ASP A 146 26.38 -19.79 21.90
CA ASP A 146 27.62 -20.55 22.09
C ASP A 146 28.89 -19.71 21.82
N GLY A 147 28.83 -18.78 20.87
CA GLY A 147 29.92 -17.88 20.46
C GLY A 147 31.04 -18.54 19.62
N PHE A 148 30.93 -19.83 19.30
CA PHE A 148 31.88 -20.57 18.46
C PHE A 148 31.19 -21.66 17.65
N ILE A 149 31.87 -22.15 16.61
CA ILE A 149 31.49 -23.35 15.86
C ILE A 149 32.63 -24.38 15.91
N LEU A 150 32.28 -25.67 15.86
CA LEU A 150 33.24 -26.77 15.81
C LEU A 150 33.53 -27.13 14.36
N VAL A 151 34.75 -26.89 13.90
CA VAL A 151 35.24 -27.28 12.57
C VAL A 151 36.36 -28.31 12.75
N LYS A 152 36.12 -29.57 12.36
CA LYS A 152 37.09 -30.69 12.53
C LYS A 152 37.70 -30.78 13.94
N GLY A 153 36.87 -30.55 14.96
CA GLY A 153 37.29 -30.58 16.37
C GLY A 153 38.01 -29.32 16.88
N ARG A 154 38.21 -28.30 16.04
CA ARG A 154 38.72 -26.98 16.45
C ARG A 154 37.57 -26.02 16.72
N LYS A 155 37.62 -25.29 17.84
CA LYS A 155 36.67 -24.21 18.14
C LYS A 155 37.08 -22.94 17.40
N VAL A 156 36.24 -22.49 16.48
CA VAL A 156 36.43 -21.23 15.74
C VAL A 156 35.44 -20.22 16.27
N LYS A 157 35.93 -19.04 16.70
CA LYS A 157 35.09 -17.97 17.21
C LYS A 157 34.37 -17.29 16.04
N LEU A 158 33.06 -17.05 16.19
CA LEU A 158 32.25 -16.43 15.16
C LEU A 158 31.74 -15.06 15.59
N GLN A 159 31.74 -14.11 14.65
CA GLN A 159 31.05 -12.84 14.79
C GLN A 159 30.05 -12.70 13.64
N LEU A 160 28.76 -12.75 13.98
CA LEU A 160 27.69 -12.67 13.00
C LEU A 160 27.24 -11.22 12.77
N TYR A 161 27.06 -10.88 11.51
CA TYR A 161 26.51 -9.63 11.01
C TYR A 161 25.22 -9.90 10.25
N LEU A 162 24.27 -8.98 10.34
CA LEU A 162 23.03 -9.02 9.58
C LEU A 162 23.09 -7.96 8.49
N GLY A 163 22.76 -8.33 7.26
CA GLY A 163 22.68 -7.42 6.13
C GLY A 163 21.45 -7.67 5.28
N GLY A 164 21.15 -6.68 4.45
CA GLY A 164 20.02 -6.69 3.53
C GLY A 164 19.69 -5.26 3.16
N ASP A 165 18.79 -5.12 2.19
CA ASP A 165 18.24 -3.81 1.89
C ASP A 165 17.48 -3.25 3.11
N TYR A 166 17.10 -1.97 3.02
CA TYR A 166 16.41 -1.32 4.13
C TYR A 166 15.07 -2.01 4.47
N LYS A 167 14.36 -2.51 3.45
CA LYS A 167 13.06 -3.16 3.64
C LYS A 167 13.20 -4.48 4.39
N VAL A 168 14.07 -5.38 3.93
CA VAL A 168 14.36 -6.66 4.60
C VAL A 168 14.90 -6.42 6.01
N SER A 169 15.77 -5.43 6.20
CA SER A 169 16.29 -5.07 7.52
C SER A 169 15.17 -4.67 8.49
N THR A 170 14.17 -3.90 8.04
CA THR A 170 13.02 -3.54 8.88
C THR A 170 12.14 -4.74 9.23
N VAL A 171 12.04 -5.73 8.33
CA VAL A 171 11.27 -6.96 8.56
C VAL A 171 12.00 -7.87 9.56
N TYR A 172 13.32 -8.05 9.42
CA TYR A 172 14.13 -8.83 10.36
C TYR A 172 14.07 -8.31 11.79
N LEU A 173 14.13 -6.99 11.95
CA LEU A 173 14.08 -6.34 13.25
C LEU A 173 12.66 -6.02 13.72
N THR A 174 11.66 -6.23 12.86
CA THR A 174 10.25 -5.87 13.12
C THR A 174 10.05 -4.44 13.63
N ILE A 175 10.80 -3.51 13.03
CA ILE A 175 10.72 -2.08 13.34
C ILE A 175 9.92 -1.34 12.29
N ASN A 176 9.22 -0.28 12.73
CA ASN A 176 8.65 0.71 11.85
C ASN A 176 9.73 1.33 10.97
N LYS A 177 9.37 1.61 9.72
CA LYS A 177 10.16 2.46 8.85
C LYS A 177 10.44 3.78 9.56
N CYS A 178 11.71 4.17 9.60
CA CYS A 178 12.12 5.49 10.03
C CYS A 178 11.42 6.55 9.18
N ASN A 179 10.84 7.52 9.88
CA ASN A 179 10.33 8.74 9.32
C ASN A 179 11.51 9.69 9.07
N MET A 180 11.76 9.97 7.80
CA MET A 180 12.90 10.78 7.37
C MET A 180 12.69 12.29 7.60
N ASP A 181 11.47 12.72 7.95
CA ASP A 181 11.17 14.11 8.30
C ASP A 181 11.61 14.48 9.72
N VAL A 182 11.90 13.46 10.54
CA VAL A 182 12.32 13.64 11.92
C VAL A 182 13.85 13.60 11.99
N PRO A 183 14.50 14.58 12.66
CA PRO A 183 15.96 14.62 12.73
C PRO A 183 16.53 13.39 13.43
N TYR A 184 17.75 12.99 13.05
CA TYR A 184 18.47 11.87 13.66
C TYR A 184 18.54 11.93 15.19
N ALA A 185 18.56 13.13 15.77
CA ALA A 185 18.55 13.34 17.22
C ALA A 185 17.32 12.72 17.91
N TYR A 186 16.16 12.68 17.26
CA TYR A 186 14.95 12.04 17.78
C TYR A 186 15.16 10.53 18.00
N TYR A 187 15.77 9.85 17.04
CA TYR A 187 16.04 8.42 17.15
C TYR A 187 17.13 8.08 18.18
N ARG A 188 17.95 9.07 18.55
CA ARG A 188 18.98 8.93 19.59
C ARG A 188 18.46 9.22 21.00
N ALA A 189 17.29 9.84 21.14
CA ALA A 189 16.68 10.11 22.43
C ALA A 189 16.34 8.83 23.19
N GLU A 190 16.37 8.86 24.53
CA GLU A 190 16.24 7.66 25.37
C GLU A 190 14.92 6.91 25.17
N ASN A 191 13.85 7.63 24.85
CA ASN A 191 12.53 7.07 24.56
C ASN A 191 12.46 6.30 23.21
N MET A 192 13.35 6.61 22.28
CA MET A 192 13.41 5.99 20.95
C MET A 192 14.60 5.03 20.79
N LYS A 193 15.60 5.13 21.67
CA LYS A 193 16.79 4.27 21.65
C LYS A 193 16.41 2.84 22.00
N ARG A 194 16.59 1.95 21.04
CA ARG A 194 16.21 0.53 21.17
C ARG A 194 17.33 -0.30 21.78
N LYS A 195 16.95 -1.32 22.53
CA LYS A 195 17.86 -2.35 23.06
C LYS A 195 17.29 -3.72 22.75
N LEU A 196 18.06 -4.56 22.06
CA LEU A 196 17.62 -5.92 21.77
C LEU A 196 17.44 -6.70 23.08
N GLY A 197 16.33 -7.43 23.20
CA GLY A 197 16.00 -8.18 24.41
C GLY A 197 14.61 -8.82 24.37
N PRO A 198 14.17 -9.44 25.47
CA PRO A 198 12.89 -10.14 25.54
C PRO A 198 11.66 -9.22 25.51
N ASN A 199 11.84 -7.92 25.79
CA ASN A 199 10.80 -6.90 25.70
C ASN A 199 10.91 -6.06 24.41
N TRP A 200 11.50 -6.60 23.34
CA TRP A 200 11.70 -5.88 22.08
C TRP A 200 10.38 -5.38 21.50
N ASN A 201 9.38 -6.25 21.43
CA ASN A 201 8.01 -5.94 20.99
C ASN A 201 7.27 -4.87 21.81
N LYS A 202 7.76 -4.52 23.00
CA LYS A 202 7.18 -3.46 23.84
C LYS A 202 7.81 -2.09 23.60
N GLN A 203 8.89 -2.03 22.81
CA GLN A 203 9.61 -0.79 22.54
C GLN A 203 8.94 0.02 21.42
N ALA A 204 9.17 1.32 21.43
CA ALA A 204 8.56 2.25 20.48
C ALA A 204 8.86 1.87 19.02
N GLY A 205 7.78 1.60 18.27
CA GLY A 205 7.83 1.22 16.87
C GLY A 205 8.40 -0.17 16.60
N CYS A 206 8.36 -1.09 17.56
CA CYS A 206 8.65 -2.51 17.37
C CYS A 206 7.35 -3.30 17.51
N HIS A 207 7.06 -4.23 16.59
CA HIS A 207 5.77 -4.93 16.56
C HIS A 207 5.83 -6.36 17.11
N HIS A 208 6.81 -7.12 16.64
CA HIS A 208 7.03 -8.50 17.05
C HIS A 208 8.45 -8.66 17.57
N GLN A 209 8.85 -9.87 17.92
CA GLN A 209 10.24 -10.17 18.27
C GLN A 209 11.12 -10.09 17.01
N SER A 210 12.39 -9.69 17.19
CA SER A 210 13.41 -9.79 16.14
C SER A 210 13.54 -11.24 15.66
N LEU A 211 13.70 -11.46 14.34
CA LEU A 211 13.94 -12.80 13.77
C LEU A 211 15.27 -13.39 14.24
N PHE A 212 16.29 -12.55 14.42
CA PHE A 212 17.63 -12.97 14.83
C PHE A 212 18.04 -12.27 16.12
N LYS A 213 18.78 -12.94 16.99
CA LYS A 213 19.37 -12.31 18.20
C LYS A 213 20.67 -11.54 17.95
N ILE A 214 20.93 -11.14 16.70
CA ILE A 214 22.17 -10.44 16.33
C ILE A 214 22.18 -9.03 16.95
N PRO A 215 23.28 -8.62 17.64
CA PRO A 215 23.39 -7.29 18.22
C PRO A 215 23.16 -6.17 17.20
N LEU A 216 22.52 -5.08 17.63
CA LEU A 216 22.20 -3.94 16.74
C LEU A 216 23.45 -3.27 16.13
N GLU A 217 24.60 -3.39 16.79
CA GLU A 217 25.89 -2.90 16.30
C GLU A 217 26.48 -3.72 15.14
N ASN A 218 26.00 -4.95 14.96
CA ASN A 218 26.42 -5.84 13.88
C ASN A 218 25.44 -5.83 12.70
N ILE A 219 24.59 -4.80 12.61
CA ILE A 219 23.66 -4.62 11.49
C ILE A 219 24.32 -3.72 10.44
N VAL A 220 24.48 -4.26 9.24
CA VAL A 220 25.13 -3.61 8.11
C VAL A 220 24.07 -3.20 7.11
N ILE A 221 23.91 -1.89 6.91
CA ILE A 221 23.01 -1.33 5.91
C ILE A 221 23.63 -1.51 4.53
N ASP A 222 22.79 -1.78 3.53
CA ASP A 222 23.21 -1.84 2.14
C ASP A 222 23.54 -0.44 1.58
N GLU A 223 24.83 -0.23 1.27
CA GLU A 223 25.36 1.02 0.72
C GLU A 223 24.87 1.31 -0.70
N LEU A 224 24.68 0.28 -1.53
CA LEU A 224 24.19 0.42 -2.90
C LEU A 224 22.75 0.92 -2.89
N HIS A 225 21.88 0.26 -2.11
CA HIS A 225 20.49 0.68 -1.97
C HIS A 225 20.37 2.07 -1.34
N LEU A 226 21.25 2.40 -0.39
CA LEU A 226 21.32 3.75 0.18
C LEU A 226 21.72 4.78 -0.87
N MET A 227 22.76 4.52 -1.66
CA MET A 227 23.21 5.39 -2.74
C MET A 227 22.10 5.60 -3.77
N LEU A 228 21.43 4.54 -4.24
CA LEU A 228 20.30 4.65 -5.16
C LEU A 228 19.20 5.54 -4.60
N ARG A 229 18.88 5.40 -3.31
CA ARG A 229 17.88 6.24 -2.65
C ARG A 229 18.28 7.70 -2.56
N VAL A 230 19.56 7.98 -2.31
CA VAL A 230 20.10 9.34 -2.31
C VAL A 230 20.04 9.93 -3.72
N MET A 231 20.44 9.16 -4.73
CA MET A 231 20.41 9.58 -6.13
C MET A 231 18.98 9.87 -6.60
N ASP A 232 18.00 9.02 -6.30
CA ASP A 232 16.58 9.29 -6.60
C ASP A 232 16.12 10.66 -6.06
N ARG A 233 16.56 11.01 -4.85
CA ARG A 233 16.19 12.28 -4.19
C ARG A 233 16.88 13.47 -4.83
N LEU A 234 18.16 13.34 -5.18
CA LEU A 234 18.91 14.38 -5.88
C LEU A 234 18.36 14.60 -7.29
N GLU A 235 18.10 13.53 -8.04
CA GLU A 235 17.51 13.59 -9.37
C GLU A 235 16.12 14.21 -9.32
N THR A 236 15.27 13.79 -8.39
CA THR A 236 13.95 14.42 -8.18
C THR A 236 14.12 15.91 -7.86
N GLY A 237 15.07 16.28 -7.02
CA GLY A 237 15.38 17.68 -6.72
C GLY A 237 15.75 18.48 -7.97
N LEU A 238 16.67 17.96 -8.78
CA LEU A 238 17.10 18.59 -10.04
C LEU A 238 15.96 18.71 -11.05
N ILE A 239 15.14 17.66 -11.23
CA ILE A 239 13.97 17.71 -12.11
C ILE A 239 13.01 18.79 -11.65
N LEU A 240 12.77 18.90 -10.34
CA LEU A 240 11.90 19.94 -9.78
C LEU A 240 12.47 21.34 -10.01
N GLU A 241 13.78 21.53 -9.84
CA GLU A 241 14.44 22.81 -10.13
C GLU A 241 14.34 23.18 -11.62
N VAL A 242 14.63 22.25 -12.53
CA VAL A 242 14.51 22.49 -13.97
C VAL A 242 13.06 22.85 -14.36
N VAL A 243 12.08 22.15 -13.79
CA VAL A 243 10.65 22.48 -13.99
C VAL A 243 10.33 23.87 -13.47
N ASP A 244 10.86 24.27 -12.32
CA ASP A 244 10.67 25.63 -11.78
C ASP A 244 11.33 26.70 -12.67
N TRP A 245 12.48 26.41 -13.28
CA TRP A 245 13.17 27.32 -14.20
C TRP A 245 12.42 27.50 -15.53
N ASP A 246 11.89 26.42 -16.11
CA ASP A 246 11.04 26.46 -17.31
C ASP A 246 9.78 27.32 -17.08
N GLU A 247 9.27 27.38 -15.85
CA GLU A 247 8.16 28.26 -15.49
C GLU A 247 8.55 29.75 -15.40
N LEU A 248 9.81 30.07 -15.08
CA LEU A 248 10.32 31.44 -14.96
C LEU A 248 10.73 32.05 -16.31
N GLU A 249 11.20 31.23 -17.25
CA GLU A 249 11.64 31.73 -18.56
C GLU A 249 10.50 31.93 -19.58
N GLY A 250 9.24 31.62 -19.25
CA GLY A 250 8.08 32.02 -20.06
C GLY A 250 7.99 31.38 -21.46
N HIS A 251 8.85 30.44 -21.80
CA HIS A 251 8.87 29.79 -23.13
C HIS A 251 7.83 28.68 -23.29
N SER A 252 7.18 28.23 -22.21
CA SER A 252 6.06 27.28 -22.31
C SER A 252 4.72 28.01 -22.44
N THR A 253 4.13 27.96 -23.64
CA THR A 253 2.75 28.39 -23.92
C THR A 253 1.69 27.52 -23.25
N THR A 254 2.08 26.44 -22.56
CA THR A 254 1.17 25.49 -21.91
C THR A 254 1.35 25.53 -20.39
N PHE A 255 0.39 26.14 -19.70
CA PHE A 255 0.37 26.14 -18.24
C PHE A 255 0.22 24.71 -17.70
N ARG A 256 1.20 24.28 -16.91
CA ARG A 256 1.14 23.01 -16.18
C ARG A 256 0.92 23.25 -14.70
N TRP A 257 0.03 22.46 -14.16
CA TRP A 257 -0.29 22.38 -12.75
C TRP A 257 0.74 21.48 -12.06
N THR A 258 1.91 22.01 -11.74
CA THR A 258 2.97 21.26 -11.06
C THR A 258 2.55 20.88 -9.63
N ILE A 259 3.02 19.71 -9.16
CA ILE A 259 2.57 19.06 -7.92
C ILE A 259 3.33 19.63 -6.69
N LEU A 260 4.43 20.35 -6.89
CA LEU A 260 5.19 21.12 -5.89
C LEU A 260 5.33 22.57 -6.42
N LYS A 261 5.37 23.68 -5.67
CA LYS A 261 5.38 23.96 -4.22
C LYS A 261 4.71 25.32 -3.79
N PRO A 262 4.47 26.35 -4.65
CA PRO A 262 3.71 27.56 -4.23
C PRO A 262 2.28 27.67 -4.80
N LYS A 263 2.09 27.39 -6.10
CA LYS A 263 0.82 27.64 -6.82
C LYS A 263 -0.34 26.78 -6.29
N THR A 264 -0.10 25.49 -6.06
CA THR A 264 -1.08 24.56 -5.50
C THR A 264 -1.37 24.87 -4.02
N LYS A 265 -0.36 25.30 -3.25
CA LYS A 265 -0.52 25.75 -1.86
C LYS A 265 -1.37 27.01 -1.76
N ASN A 266 -1.13 28.00 -2.62
CA ASN A 266 -1.92 29.23 -2.66
C ASN A 266 -3.38 28.94 -3.04
N LEU A 267 -3.61 28.09 -4.05
CA LEU A 267 -4.96 27.63 -4.38
C LEU A 267 -5.67 26.98 -3.18
N LEU A 268 -5.01 26.05 -2.48
CA LEU A 268 -5.59 25.38 -1.31
C LEU A 268 -5.85 26.33 -0.14
N ARG A 269 -4.98 27.33 0.07
CA ARG A 269 -5.18 28.39 1.07
C ARG A 269 -6.40 29.25 0.77
N GLU A 270 -6.55 29.70 -0.48
CA GLU A 270 -7.71 30.50 -0.89
C GLU A 270 -9.01 29.69 -0.82
N VAL A 271 -8.99 28.41 -1.22
CA VAL A 271 -10.15 27.52 -1.08
C VAL A 271 -10.53 27.30 0.39
N ARG A 272 -9.53 27.15 1.28
CA ARG A 272 -9.75 27.06 2.74
C ARG A 272 -10.36 28.34 3.31
N PHE A 273 -9.93 29.51 2.84
CA PHE A 273 -10.42 30.80 3.33
C PHE A 273 -11.84 31.11 2.86
N VAL A 274 -12.15 30.85 1.60
CA VAL A 274 -13.47 31.14 1.01
C VAL A 274 -14.50 30.04 1.31
N GLU A 275 -14.07 28.87 1.77
CA GLU A 275 -14.89 27.69 2.10
C GLU A 275 -15.88 27.31 0.97
N SER A 276 -15.42 27.42 -0.28
CA SER A 276 -16.27 27.26 -1.48
C SER A 276 -16.90 25.87 -1.63
N TYR A 277 -16.41 24.89 -0.87
CA TYR A 277 -16.87 23.50 -0.83
C TYR A 277 -18.15 23.28 0.00
N GLN A 278 -18.60 24.26 0.79
CA GLN A 278 -19.84 24.15 1.58
C GLN A 278 -21.11 24.33 0.73
N PHE A 279 -21.00 25.00 -0.41
CA PHE A 279 -22.14 25.30 -1.27
C PHE A 279 -22.47 24.11 -2.19
N LYS A 280 -23.77 23.87 -2.41
CA LYS A 280 -24.23 22.81 -3.30
C LYS A 280 -23.73 23.03 -4.73
N ALA A 281 -23.16 21.99 -5.32
CA ALA A 281 -22.67 22.02 -6.70
C ALA A 281 -23.77 22.48 -7.68
N GLY A 282 -23.46 23.48 -8.51
CA GLY A 282 -24.41 24.05 -9.48
C GLY A 282 -25.32 25.16 -8.94
N SER A 283 -25.20 25.53 -7.67
CA SER A 283 -25.87 26.71 -7.11
C SER A 283 -25.20 28.01 -7.56
N LYS A 284 -25.96 29.11 -7.60
CA LYS A 284 -25.43 30.46 -7.89
C LYS A 284 -24.38 30.91 -6.87
N GLU A 285 -24.56 30.52 -5.61
CA GLU A 285 -23.66 30.81 -4.49
C GLU A 285 -22.32 30.07 -4.61
N SER A 286 -22.35 28.79 -5.04
CA SER A 286 -21.14 28.05 -5.42
C SER A 286 -20.45 28.70 -6.63
N GLY A 287 -21.24 29.21 -7.58
CA GLY A 287 -20.78 30.05 -8.68
C GLY A 287 -19.89 31.20 -8.21
N LEU A 288 -20.45 32.03 -7.34
CA LEU A 288 -19.82 33.24 -6.81
C LEU A 288 -18.61 32.95 -5.92
N SER A 289 -18.64 31.88 -5.11
CA SER A 289 -17.52 31.54 -4.22
C SER A 289 -16.28 31.11 -5.01
N TRP A 290 -16.44 30.27 -6.04
CA TRP A 290 -15.33 29.89 -6.91
C TRP A 290 -14.79 31.04 -7.76
N SER A 291 -15.65 32.00 -8.15
CA SER A 291 -15.20 33.25 -8.79
C SER A 291 -14.31 34.09 -7.86
N LYS A 292 -14.65 34.17 -6.57
CA LYS A 292 -13.81 34.83 -5.55
C LYS A 292 -12.48 34.12 -5.36
N VAL A 293 -12.48 32.78 -5.29
CA VAL A 293 -11.25 31.98 -5.21
C VAL A 293 -10.36 32.23 -6.42
N SER A 294 -10.89 32.16 -7.64
CA SER A 294 -10.08 32.42 -8.84
C SER A 294 -9.54 33.85 -8.87
N GLY A 295 -10.34 34.83 -8.44
CA GLY A 295 -9.92 36.22 -8.36
C GLY A 295 -8.75 36.44 -7.39
N ALA A 296 -8.79 35.80 -6.22
CA ALA A 296 -7.71 35.88 -5.23
C ALA A 296 -6.46 35.11 -5.68
N VAL A 297 -6.62 33.92 -6.25
CA VAL A 297 -5.52 33.10 -6.76
C VAL A 297 -4.76 33.81 -7.89
N ASN A 298 -5.45 34.58 -8.73
CA ASN A 298 -4.84 35.33 -9.83
C ASN A 298 -4.01 36.54 -9.38
N GLN A 299 -4.06 36.94 -8.10
CA GLN A 299 -3.25 38.04 -7.57
C GLN A 299 -1.80 37.61 -7.26
N TYR A 300 -1.56 36.30 -7.08
CA TYR A 300 -0.23 35.75 -6.84
C TYR A 300 0.61 35.78 -8.13
N ASP A 301 1.91 36.07 -8.02
CA ASP A 301 2.81 36.26 -9.16
C ASP A 301 2.82 35.08 -10.14
N GLY A 302 2.68 33.85 -9.63
CA GLY A 302 2.60 32.63 -10.44
C GLY A 302 1.34 32.45 -11.29
N PHE A 303 0.32 33.29 -11.12
CA PHE A 303 -0.95 33.25 -11.87
C PHE A 303 -1.20 34.51 -12.70
N LYS A 304 -0.34 35.53 -12.60
CA LYS A 304 -0.46 36.78 -13.39
C LYS A 304 -0.26 36.56 -14.89
N VAL A 305 0.66 35.66 -15.25
CA VAL A 305 1.00 35.37 -16.66
C VAL A 305 -0.12 34.59 -17.36
N ILE A 306 -0.76 33.65 -16.65
CA ILE A 306 -1.86 32.82 -17.18
C ILE A 306 -2.96 32.72 -16.10
N PRO A 307 -3.93 33.65 -16.06
CA PRO A 307 -4.97 33.68 -15.05
C PRO A 307 -5.92 32.49 -15.18
N ARG A 308 -6.46 32.04 -14.05
CA ARG A 308 -7.40 30.94 -13.96
C ARG A 308 -8.83 31.44 -13.89
N ASP A 309 -9.69 30.75 -14.61
CA ASP A 309 -11.13 30.87 -14.49
C ASP A 309 -11.63 30.04 -13.29
N GLN A 310 -12.86 30.34 -12.87
CA GLN A 310 -13.51 29.62 -11.77
C GLN A 310 -13.54 28.10 -12.01
N ARG A 311 -13.74 27.67 -13.27
CA ARG A 311 -13.83 26.25 -13.62
C ARG A 311 -12.49 25.56 -13.47
N GLY A 312 -11.40 26.16 -13.96
CA GLY A 312 -10.05 25.62 -13.80
C GLY A 312 -9.60 25.52 -12.35
N ALA A 313 -9.94 26.48 -11.50
CA ALA A 313 -9.66 26.43 -10.06
C ALA A 313 -10.43 25.28 -9.37
N ARG A 314 -11.73 25.15 -9.68
CA ARG A 314 -12.60 24.10 -9.13
C ARG A 314 -12.18 22.70 -9.57
N ASP A 315 -11.91 22.51 -10.85
CA ASP A 315 -11.56 21.20 -11.42
C ASP A 315 -10.21 20.72 -10.87
N ARG A 316 -9.24 21.63 -10.70
CA ARG A 316 -7.96 21.29 -10.07
C ARG A 316 -8.14 20.90 -8.60
N PHE A 317 -8.94 21.65 -7.83
CA PHE A 317 -9.22 21.31 -6.44
C PHE A 317 -9.91 19.93 -6.31
N ASN A 318 -10.92 19.65 -7.15
CA ASN A 318 -11.60 18.36 -7.14
C ASN A 318 -10.66 17.19 -7.47
N LYS A 319 -9.75 17.40 -8.42
CA LYS A 319 -8.73 16.40 -8.77
C LYS A 319 -7.80 16.13 -7.58
N LEU A 320 -7.29 17.18 -6.93
CA LEU A 320 -6.43 17.06 -5.75
C LEU A 320 -7.14 16.33 -4.59
N LEU A 321 -8.40 16.66 -4.34
CA LEU A 321 -9.20 16.00 -3.32
C LEU A 321 -9.48 14.52 -3.66
N GLY A 322 -9.70 14.21 -4.94
CA GLY A 322 -9.91 12.84 -5.42
C GLY A 322 -8.64 11.98 -5.32
N ASP A 323 -7.50 12.54 -5.71
CA ASP A 323 -6.19 11.89 -5.60
C ASP A 323 -5.85 11.61 -4.12
N TYR A 324 -6.06 12.60 -3.22
CA TYR A 324 -5.90 12.46 -1.78
C TYR A 324 -6.78 11.34 -1.18
N LYS A 325 -8.08 11.32 -1.48
CA LYS A 325 -8.99 10.26 -1.02
C LYS A 325 -8.63 8.87 -1.54
N THR A 326 -7.95 8.79 -2.68
CA THR A 326 -7.49 7.53 -3.26
C THR A 326 -6.20 7.08 -2.58
N LYS A 327 -5.32 8.03 -2.23
CA LYS A 327 -4.12 7.79 -1.41
C LYS A 327 -4.51 7.27 -0.02
N MET A 328 -5.40 7.95 0.71
CA MET A 328 -5.87 7.52 2.03
C MET A 328 -6.49 6.11 2.00
N ARG A 329 -7.31 5.79 0.98
CA ARG A 329 -7.91 4.44 0.85
C ARG A 329 -6.90 3.34 0.55
N LYS A 330 -5.81 3.65 -0.15
CA LYS A 330 -4.71 2.69 -0.37
C LYS A 330 -3.92 2.48 0.92
N GLU A 331 -3.64 3.56 1.65
CA GLU A 331 -2.96 3.51 2.94
C GLU A 331 -3.77 2.73 4.00
N GLU A 332 -5.09 2.94 4.06
CA GLU A 332 -6.02 2.20 4.93
C GLU A 332 -6.13 0.71 4.55
N ALA A 333 -5.96 0.37 3.26
CA ALA A 333 -5.99 -1.02 2.78
C ALA A 333 -4.65 -1.75 2.98
N GLU A 334 -3.54 -1.00 3.10
CA GLU A 334 -2.18 -1.53 3.16
C GLU A 334 -1.55 -1.48 4.57
N SER A 335 -2.22 -0.91 5.59
CA SER A 335 -1.61 -0.75 6.92
C SER A 335 -2.57 -0.87 8.11
N GLU A 336 -2.32 -1.89 8.93
CA GLU A 336 -2.57 -1.90 10.37
C GLU A 336 -1.31 -1.32 11.07
N THR A 337 -1.05 0.00 10.97
CA THR A 337 -0.36 0.89 11.95
C THR A 337 0.01 2.27 11.35
N ASN A 338 -0.35 3.32 12.11
CA ASN A 338 0.08 4.74 12.19
C ASN A 338 0.49 5.52 10.89
N PRO A 339 -0.23 6.61 10.53
CA PRO A 339 0.04 7.37 9.31
C PRO A 339 1.32 8.22 9.36
N GLU A 340 1.97 8.33 8.20
CA GLU A 340 3.04 9.28 7.88
C GLU A 340 2.57 10.73 8.14
N PRO A 341 3.39 11.65 8.70
CA PRO A 341 2.99 13.04 8.85
C PRO A 341 2.81 13.68 7.48
N LEU A 342 1.58 14.10 7.23
CA LEU A 342 1.14 14.62 5.95
C LEU A 342 1.85 15.96 5.64
N PRO A 343 2.33 16.18 4.39
CA PRO A 343 2.85 17.48 3.96
C PRO A 343 1.80 18.60 4.11
N GLU A 344 2.20 19.86 4.29
CA GLU A 344 1.29 20.99 4.60
C GLU A 344 0.06 21.12 3.68
N ALA A 345 0.19 20.78 2.39
CA ALA A 345 -0.93 20.77 1.45
C ALA A 345 -1.93 19.64 1.71
N GLU A 346 -1.44 18.49 2.16
CA GLU A 346 -2.26 17.35 2.58
C GLU A 346 -2.89 17.60 3.96
N ILE A 347 -2.22 18.32 4.87
CA ILE A 347 -2.85 18.83 6.12
C ILE A 347 -4.03 19.74 5.79
N ILE A 348 -3.86 20.70 4.87
CA ILE A 348 -4.95 21.58 4.44
C ILE A 348 -6.09 20.77 3.78
N LEU A 349 -5.77 19.75 2.97
CA LEU A 349 -6.78 18.88 2.36
C LEU A 349 -7.52 18.02 3.39
N GLN A 350 -6.83 17.52 4.41
CA GLN A 350 -7.41 16.78 5.53
C GLN A 350 -8.39 17.66 6.31
N GLU A 351 -7.97 18.87 6.71
CA GLU A 351 -8.84 19.82 7.40
C GLU A 351 -10.07 20.19 6.57
N ILE A 352 -9.89 20.40 5.25
CA ILE A 352 -11.01 20.68 4.34
C ILE A 352 -11.94 19.46 4.26
N GLU A 353 -11.42 18.24 4.20
CA GLU A 353 -12.23 17.03 4.19
C GLU A 353 -13.03 16.85 5.50
N GLU A 354 -12.41 17.10 6.65
CA GLU A 354 -13.08 17.07 7.96
C GLU A 354 -14.21 18.10 8.03
N LYS A 355 -13.95 19.34 7.59
CA LYS A 355 -14.98 20.38 7.48
C LYS A 355 -16.08 20.05 6.47
N MET A 356 -15.76 19.34 5.38
CA MET A 356 -16.76 18.86 4.43
C MET A 356 -17.63 17.75 5.04
N LYS A 357 -17.05 16.87 5.87
CA LYS A 357 -17.78 15.83 6.60
C LYS A 357 -18.73 16.46 7.63
N SER A 358 -18.27 17.46 8.40
CA SER A 358 -19.11 18.18 9.37
C SER A 358 -20.25 18.95 8.69
N ALA A 359 -19.95 19.72 7.63
CA ALA A 359 -20.98 20.46 6.88
C ALA A 359 -22.04 19.55 6.24
N LYS A 360 -21.66 18.33 5.82
CA LYS A 360 -22.60 17.35 5.27
C LYS A 360 -23.50 16.75 6.35
N ILE A 361 -22.99 16.55 7.56
CA ILE A 361 -23.77 16.12 8.73
C ILE A 361 -24.78 17.22 9.12
N ASP A 362 -24.34 18.48 9.14
CA ASP A 362 -25.20 19.62 9.46
C ASP A 362 -26.33 19.79 8.43
N LEU A 363 -26.03 19.70 7.13
CA LEU A 363 -27.03 19.71 6.05
C LEU A 363 -28.06 18.58 6.16
N LEU A 364 -27.61 17.36 6.51
CA LEU A 364 -28.51 16.22 6.73
C LEU A 364 -29.40 16.47 7.95
N SER A 365 -28.86 17.05 9.02
CA SER A 365 -29.63 17.38 10.24
C SER A 365 -30.68 18.47 9.99
N ILE A 366 -30.39 19.46 9.14
CA ILE A 366 -31.33 20.51 8.74
C ILE A 366 -32.44 19.91 7.86
N SER A 367 -32.09 19.08 6.88
CA SER A 367 -33.09 18.42 6.03
C SER A 367 -34.01 17.45 6.82
N ALA A 368 -33.48 16.81 7.87
CA ALA A 368 -34.26 15.95 8.75
C ALA A 368 -35.27 16.78 9.58
N LYS A 369 -34.83 17.91 10.15
CA LYS A 369 -35.70 18.86 10.87
C LYS A 369 -36.79 19.44 9.97
N GLU A 370 -36.46 19.81 8.73
CA GLU A 370 -37.45 20.28 7.75
C GLU A 370 -38.47 19.19 7.41
N SER A 371 -38.03 17.93 7.24
CA SER A 371 -38.92 16.80 6.97
C SER A 371 -39.83 16.44 8.15
N GLU A 372 -39.35 16.61 9.39
CA GLU A 372 -40.14 16.41 10.61
C GLU A 372 -41.14 17.55 10.81
N GLN A 373 -40.73 18.79 10.56
CA GLN A 373 -41.60 19.96 10.62
C GLN A 373 -42.73 19.83 9.58
N GLN A 374 -42.41 19.43 8.35
CA GLN A 374 -43.39 19.20 7.29
C GLN A 374 -44.35 18.05 7.59
N LYS A 375 -43.87 16.96 8.23
CA LYS A 375 -44.74 15.88 8.74
C LYS A 375 -45.62 16.35 9.90
N SER A 376 -45.13 17.22 10.76
CA SER A 376 -45.89 17.77 11.90
C SER A 376 -47.03 18.69 11.43
N GLU A 377 -46.77 19.52 10.42
CA GLU A 377 -47.77 20.39 9.79
C GLU A 377 -48.82 19.57 9.03
N CYS A 378 -48.40 18.52 8.32
CA CYS A 378 -49.32 17.61 7.64
C CYS A 378 -50.25 16.88 8.63
N LYS A 379 -49.73 16.43 9.79
CA LYS A 379 -50.56 15.84 10.86
C LYS A 379 -51.57 16.84 11.44
N LYS A 380 -51.16 18.09 11.67
CA LYS A 380 -52.07 19.17 12.13
C LYS A 380 -53.17 19.45 11.09
N ALA A 381 -52.82 19.51 9.80
CA ALA A 381 -53.79 19.69 8.73
C ALA A 381 -54.77 18.51 8.61
N MET A 382 -54.29 17.28 8.78
CA MET A 382 -55.13 16.08 8.81
C MET A 382 -56.08 16.06 10.02
N SER A 383 -55.61 16.47 11.22
CA SER A 383 -56.49 16.55 12.39
C SER A 383 -57.57 17.62 12.24
N VAL A 384 -57.24 18.77 11.65
CA VAL A 384 -58.24 19.82 11.34
C VAL A 384 -59.27 19.28 10.32
N ARG A 385 -58.81 18.56 9.30
CA ARG A 385 -59.69 17.93 8.31
C ARG A 385 -60.62 16.90 8.94
N ASP A 386 -60.15 16.07 9.87
CA ASP A 386 -60.98 15.11 10.60
C ASP A 386 -62.02 15.77 11.50
N VAL A 387 -61.64 16.87 12.17
CA VAL A 387 -62.60 17.67 12.96
C VAL A 387 -63.67 18.27 12.05
N VAL A 388 -63.28 18.83 10.90
CA VAL A 388 -64.23 19.37 9.91
C VAL A 388 -65.14 18.28 9.35
N MET A 389 -64.61 17.09 9.02
CA MET A 389 -65.40 15.95 8.51
C MET A 389 -66.38 15.39 9.55
N LYS A 390 -66.00 15.37 10.84
CA LYS A 390 -66.89 14.95 11.94
C LYS A 390 -68.01 15.97 12.19
N THR A 391 -67.72 17.25 12.06
CA THR A 391 -68.73 18.32 12.14
C THR A 391 -69.68 18.29 10.93
N TRP A 392 -69.15 17.97 9.75
CA TRP A 392 -69.94 17.82 8.53
C TRP A 392 -70.83 16.56 8.55
N GLY A 393 -70.33 15.44 9.08
CA GLY A 393 -71.08 14.19 9.22
C GLY A 393 -72.30 14.30 10.14
N LYS A 394 -72.25 15.18 11.15
CA LYS A 394 -73.40 15.48 12.02
C LYS A 394 -74.48 16.33 11.35
N SER A 395 -74.15 17.02 10.25
CA SER A 395 -75.12 17.82 9.47
C SER A 395 -75.90 16.99 8.44
N LYS A 396 -75.60 15.69 8.28
CA LYS A 396 -76.14 14.86 7.21
C LYS A 396 -76.68 13.51 7.72
N GLY A 397 -77.40 13.57 8.84
CA GLY A 397 -78.16 12.45 9.39
C GLY A 397 -79.58 12.90 9.73
N ASN A 398 -80.45 12.96 8.73
CA ASN A 398 -81.87 12.61 8.87
C ASN A 398 -82.48 12.35 7.47
N THR A 399 -83.44 11.42 7.45
CA THR A 399 -84.41 11.06 6.39
C THR A 399 -84.07 9.90 5.42
N ASP A 400 -84.35 8.67 5.87
CA ASP A 400 -85.36 7.68 5.39
C ASP A 400 -85.57 7.43 3.88
N CYS A 401 -85.41 6.17 3.41
CA CYS A 401 -86.46 5.18 2.98
C CYS A 401 -86.68 5.21 1.45
N ASP A 402 -86.81 4.15 0.63
CA ASP A 402 -86.99 2.69 0.74
C ASP A 402 -86.64 2.02 -0.64
N GLU A 403 -86.39 0.70 -0.63
CA GLU A 403 -86.63 -0.37 -1.66
C GLU A 403 -86.12 -0.17 -3.13
N GLU A 404 -85.57 -1.13 -3.90
CA GLU A 404 -85.67 -2.60 -3.96
C GLU A 404 -84.54 -3.22 -4.86
N GLU A 405 -84.21 -4.49 -4.57
CA GLU A 405 -83.50 -5.60 -5.25
C GLU A 405 -82.35 -5.49 -6.32
N CYS A 406 -81.22 -6.08 -5.90
CA CYS A 406 -80.51 -7.27 -6.42
C CYS A 406 -79.99 -7.35 -7.88
N ALA A 407 -78.66 -7.27 -8.04
CA ALA A 407 -77.86 -8.23 -8.82
C ALA A 407 -76.35 -8.02 -8.56
N SER A 408 -75.62 -9.10 -8.28
CA SER A 408 -74.18 -9.12 -8.04
C SER A 408 -73.38 -9.09 -9.35
N GLU A 409 -72.68 -8.00 -9.65
CA GLU A 409 -71.53 -8.00 -10.59
C GLU A 409 -70.40 -7.05 -10.14
N LYS A 410 -69.17 -7.57 -10.13
CA LYS A 410 -67.94 -6.82 -9.80
C LYS A 410 -67.60 -5.82 -10.92
N PRO A 411 -67.22 -4.55 -10.61
CA PRO A 411 -66.47 -3.73 -11.56
C PRO A 411 -64.99 -3.57 -11.15
N LYS A 412 -64.16 -4.28 -11.92
CA LYS A 412 -62.85 -3.91 -12.49
C LYS A 412 -61.94 -2.92 -11.74
N ARG A 413 -60.74 -3.44 -11.40
CA ARG A 413 -59.51 -2.70 -11.09
C ARG A 413 -59.30 -1.50 -12.04
N ARG A 414 -59.14 -0.29 -11.49
CA ARG A 414 -58.66 0.88 -12.24
C ARG A 414 -57.13 0.88 -12.30
N LYS A 415 -56.61 0.86 -13.53
CA LYS A 415 -55.18 0.89 -13.91
C LYS A 415 -54.47 2.16 -13.41
N ARG A 416 -53.18 1.96 -13.10
CA ARG A 416 -52.16 3.00 -12.88
C ARG A 416 -52.18 4.03 -14.01
N ARG A 417 -52.21 5.33 -13.67
CA ARG A 417 -52.02 6.41 -14.65
C ARG A 417 -50.53 6.48 -15.03
N SER A 418 -50.26 6.03 -16.25
CA SER A 418 -49.05 6.28 -17.02
C SER A 418 -48.97 7.75 -17.42
N GLY A 419 -47.76 8.30 -17.50
CA GLY A 419 -47.49 9.64 -18.00
C GLY A 419 -47.93 9.79 -19.46
N CYS A 420 -48.77 10.79 -19.73
CA CYS A 420 -49.21 11.15 -21.08
C CYS A 420 -49.40 12.67 -21.27
N ASN A 421 -48.67 13.51 -20.52
CA ASN A 421 -48.78 14.98 -20.67
C ASN A 421 -47.53 15.64 -21.29
N ALA A 422 -46.44 14.91 -21.49
CA ALA A 422 -45.21 15.47 -22.07
C ALA A 422 -45.15 15.33 -23.60
N LEU A 423 -45.68 14.23 -24.16
CA LEU A 423 -45.63 13.98 -25.61
C LEU A 423 -46.65 14.83 -26.40
N GLN A 424 -47.85 15.08 -25.86
CA GLN A 424 -48.82 16.01 -26.48
C GLN A 424 -48.30 17.46 -26.52
N CYS A 425 -47.45 17.85 -25.59
CA CYS A 425 -46.85 19.20 -25.57
C CYS A 425 -45.70 19.34 -26.58
N LEU A 426 -45.03 18.23 -26.92
CA LEU A 426 -43.98 18.18 -27.95
C LEU A 426 -44.56 18.08 -29.37
N GLU A 427 -45.66 17.36 -29.55
CA GLU A 427 -46.36 17.24 -30.84
C GLU A 427 -46.99 18.57 -31.29
N ALA A 428 -47.58 19.32 -30.36
CA ALA A 428 -48.10 20.67 -30.61
C ALA A 428 -47.02 21.71 -30.96
N LYS A 429 -45.78 21.53 -30.46
CA LYS A 429 -44.64 22.39 -30.83
C LYS A 429 -44.05 22.02 -32.20
N CYS A 430 -43.97 20.72 -32.52
CA CYS A 430 -43.53 20.27 -33.85
C CYS A 430 -44.47 20.72 -34.98
N GLN A 431 -45.78 20.80 -34.73
CA GLN A 431 -46.75 21.29 -35.73
C GLN A 431 -46.71 22.81 -35.90
N ALA A 432 -46.36 23.57 -34.86
CA ALA A 432 -46.23 25.03 -34.94
C ALA A 432 -44.95 25.49 -35.68
N ASP A 433 -43.88 24.70 -35.64
CA ASP A 433 -42.62 24.99 -36.32
C ASP A 433 -42.59 24.53 -37.80
N ALA A 434 -43.66 23.89 -38.30
CA ALA A 434 -43.77 23.38 -39.68
C ALA A 434 -44.62 24.27 -40.61
N GLU A 435 -45.22 25.36 -40.11
CA GLU A 435 -46.03 26.32 -40.91
C GLU A 435 -45.38 27.72 -41.05
N VAL A 436 -44.04 27.81 -40.98
CA VAL A 436 -43.26 29.01 -41.40
C VAL A 436 -42.32 28.68 -42.54
#